data_AF-A0A4U0UGJ5-F1
#
_entry.id   AF-A0A4U0UGJ5-F1
#
_cell.length_a   1.000
_cell.length_b   1.000
_cell.length_c   1.000
_cell.angle_alpha   90.00
_cell.angle_beta   90.00
_cell.angle_gamma   90.00
#
_symmetry.space_group_name_H-M   'P 1'
#
loop_
_entity.id
_entity.type
_entity.pdbx_description
1 polymer ?
#
loop_
_entity_poly.entity_id
_entity_poly.type
_entity_poly.pdbx_seq_one_letter_code
_entity_poly.pdbx_strand_id
1 'polypeptide(L)'
;MDVEAALTELHSINQLTILDLSYPILNPSSSSAAKRASGASDASSQAITTPALLVADLAHYRDLFSKLRFSYVEQVTKERLLRAITSDPPEFVDSSANAELGEKLKVDKAALKEKKEELQILIGELEAQGRSLAGRYDNIQLQSAQLEALPAEIAHLQETISTLQAQQEPASSNPALALPLQPTLDLLADREQQLFDMDHQIALLRAAIPTKRNEVESLKDELAPLQMRKMRAVQEAQEARRRRQDGGGIGDELEERGRWLRGVEKGLRTMLEV
;
A
#
# COMPACT_ATOMS: atom_id res chain seq x y z
N MET A 1 -27.11 -6.73 -2.61
CA MET A 1 -27.11 -5.96 -3.87
C MET A 1 -25.77 -6.28 -4.51
N ASP A 2 -25.74 -7.23 -5.43
CA ASP A 2 -24.51 -7.70 -6.04
C ASP A 2 -23.91 -6.58 -6.90
N VAL A 3 -22.69 -6.17 -6.55
CA VAL A 3 -21.99 -5.03 -7.18
C VAL A 3 -21.76 -5.30 -8.67
N GLU A 4 -21.51 -6.55 -9.03
CA GLU A 4 -21.38 -7.01 -10.42
C GLU A 4 -22.70 -6.85 -11.19
N ALA A 5 -23.84 -7.20 -10.59
CA ALA A 5 -25.15 -7.02 -11.22
C ALA A 5 -25.43 -5.53 -11.48
N ALA A 6 -25.13 -4.65 -10.52
CA ALA A 6 -25.30 -3.21 -10.68
C ALA A 6 -24.37 -2.61 -11.76
N LEU A 7 -23.12 -3.10 -11.87
CA LEU A 7 -22.19 -2.68 -12.92
C LEU A 7 -22.65 -3.16 -14.30
N THR A 8 -23.14 -4.40 -14.41
CA THR A 8 -23.68 -4.92 -15.69
C THR A 8 -24.94 -4.17 -16.13
N GLU A 9 -25.83 -3.80 -15.21
CA GLU A 9 -27.00 -2.96 -15.51
C GLU A 9 -26.58 -1.56 -15.99
N LEU A 10 -25.63 -0.90 -15.32
CA LEU A 10 -25.11 0.40 -15.76
C LEU A 10 -24.39 0.32 -17.12
N HIS A 11 -23.63 -0.75 -17.36
CA HIS A 11 -22.93 -0.96 -18.63
C HIS A 11 -23.94 -1.20 -19.77
N SER A 12 -25.04 -1.91 -19.51
CA SER A 12 -26.11 -2.14 -20.49
C SER A 12 -26.86 -0.86 -20.89
N ILE A 13 -27.04 0.07 -19.96
CA ILE A 13 -27.72 1.36 -20.22
C ILE A 13 -26.84 2.30 -21.06
N ASN A 14 -25.51 2.20 -20.91
CA ASN A 14 -24.54 3.07 -21.59
C ASN A 14 -24.10 2.57 -22.98
N GLN A 15 -24.51 1.37 -23.40
CA GLN A 15 -24.20 0.81 -24.72
C GLN A 15 -25.12 1.32 -25.85
N LEU A 16 -25.84 2.43 -25.66
CA LEU A 16 -26.52 3.11 -26.77
C LEU A 16 -25.47 3.85 -27.60
N THR A 17 -24.83 3.15 -28.53
CA THR A 17 -23.89 3.77 -29.45
C THR A 17 -24.66 4.69 -30.40
N ILE A 18 -24.02 5.78 -30.87
CA ILE A 18 -24.61 6.64 -31.90
C ILE A 18 -24.98 5.83 -33.15
N LEU A 19 -24.32 4.68 -33.38
CA LEU A 19 -24.65 3.72 -34.42
C LEU A 19 -26.00 3.02 -34.18
N ASP A 20 -26.34 2.66 -32.94
CA ASP A 20 -27.66 2.09 -32.60
C ASP A 20 -28.77 3.13 -32.67
N LEU A 21 -28.49 4.37 -32.28
CA LEU A 21 -29.43 5.50 -32.40
C LEU A 21 -29.63 5.93 -33.85
N SER A 22 -28.61 5.78 -34.70
CA SER A 22 -28.69 6.08 -36.13
C SER A 22 -29.17 4.90 -36.98
N TYR A 23 -29.15 3.67 -36.46
CA TYR A 23 -29.68 2.48 -37.12
C TYR A 23 -31.12 2.62 -37.64
N PRO A 24 -32.09 3.14 -36.86
CA PRO A 24 -33.46 3.36 -37.38
C PRO A 24 -33.53 4.48 -38.43
N ILE A 25 -32.54 5.38 -38.47
CA ILE A 25 -32.45 6.46 -39.47
C ILE A 25 -31.83 5.94 -40.77
N LEU A 26 -30.82 5.07 -40.67
CA LEU A 26 -30.10 4.44 -41.78
C LEU A 26 -30.91 3.28 -42.41
N ASN A 27 -31.77 2.60 -41.65
CA ASN A 27 -32.59 1.48 -42.10
C ASN A 27 -34.09 1.67 -41.75
N PRO A 28 -34.81 2.58 -42.46
CA PRO A 28 -36.24 2.78 -42.26
C PRO A 28 -37.12 1.59 -42.71
N SER A 29 -36.53 0.57 -43.35
CA SER A 29 -37.24 -0.60 -43.89
C SER A 29 -37.48 -1.72 -42.87
N SER A 30 -36.93 -1.65 -41.64
CA SER A 30 -37.15 -2.69 -40.63
C SER A 30 -38.43 -2.52 -39.79
N SER A 31 -39.12 -1.37 -39.87
CA SER A 31 -40.28 -1.07 -39.01
C SER A 31 -41.57 -0.68 -39.74
N SER A 32 -41.68 -0.86 -41.06
CA SER A 32 -42.97 -0.69 -41.75
C SER A 32 -43.28 -1.84 -42.71
N ALA A 33 -43.92 -2.88 -42.15
CA ALA A 33 -44.72 -3.79 -42.94
C ALA A 33 -45.79 -3.00 -43.73
N ALA A 34 -45.86 -3.29 -45.02
CA ALA A 34 -46.91 -2.93 -45.97
C ALA A 34 -47.04 -1.45 -46.38
N LYS A 35 -46.22 -1.02 -47.35
CA LYS A 35 -46.71 -0.07 -48.37
C LYS A 35 -46.26 -0.44 -49.79
N ARG A 36 -47.28 -0.85 -50.53
CA ARG A 36 -47.43 -1.16 -51.96
C ARG A 36 -46.36 -0.49 -52.84
N ALA A 37 -45.59 -1.33 -53.55
CA ALA A 37 -44.72 -0.91 -54.64
C ALA A 37 -45.56 -0.49 -55.85
N SER A 38 -45.37 0.75 -56.30
CA SER A 38 -45.69 1.16 -57.66
C SER A 38 -44.75 2.29 -58.10
N GLY A 39 -43.95 1.99 -59.13
CA GLY A 39 -43.60 2.96 -60.17
C GLY A 39 -42.38 3.86 -59.91
N ALA A 40 -41.23 3.39 -60.41
CA ALA A 40 -40.25 4.16 -61.18
C ALA A 40 -39.66 5.44 -60.56
N SER A 41 -38.62 5.27 -59.72
CA SER A 41 -37.34 6.01 -59.80
C SER A 41 -36.54 5.81 -58.50
N ASP A 42 -36.01 4.61 -58.26
CA ASP A 42 -35.21 4.37 -57.04
C ASP A 42 -34.03 3.43 -57.29
N ALA A 43 -33.15 3.84 -58.20
CA ALA A 43 -31.91 3.12 -58.50
C ALA A 43 -30.68 3.69 -57.78
N SER A 44 -30.86 4.57 -56.78
CA SER A 44 -29.74 5.15 -56.00
C SER A 44 -29.75 4.77 -54.52
N SER A 45 -30.73 4.01 -54.03
CA SER A 45 -30.96 3.80 -52.59
C SER A 45 -30.33 2.54 -51.98
N GLN A 46 -29.45 1.84 -52.70
CA GLN A 46 -28.73 0.64 -52.19
C GLN A 46 -27.21 0.76 -52.21
N ALA A 47 -26.65 1.97 -52.40
CA ALA A 47 -25.25 2.19 -52.12
C ALA A 47 -25.09 2.34 -50.59
N ILE A 48 -24.28 1.49 -49.98
CA ILE A 48 -23.84 1.59 -48.58
C ILE A 48 -23.50 3.06 -48.31
N THR A 49 -24.35 3.76 -47.57
CA THR A 49 -24.22 5.19 -47.27
C THR A 49 -23.08 5.37 -46.29
N THR A 50 -21.86 5.27 -46.78
CA THR A 50 -20.67 5.63 -46.00
C THR A 50 -20.74 7.12 -45.68
N PRO A 51 -20.27 7.56 -44.49
CA PRO A 51 -20.32 8.96 -44.09
C PRO A 51 -19.68 9.90 -45.13
N ALA A 52 -18.62 9.44 -45.81
CA ALA A 52 -17.96 10.17 -46.87
C ALA A 52 -18.85 10.38 -48.12
N LEU A 53 -19.66 9.39 -48.49
CA LEU A 53 -20.60 9.49 -49.62
C LEU A 53 -21.74 10.46 -49.29
N LEU A 54 -22.28 10.41 -48.06
CA LEU A 54 -23.32 11.35 -47.62
C LEU A 54 -22.84 12.80 -47.62
N VAL A 55 -21.60 13.06 -47.22
CA VAL A 55 -21.01 14.41 -47.28
C VAL A 55 -20.90 14.89 -48.72
N ALA A 56 -20.49 14.01 -49.66
CA ALA A 56 -20.42 14.34 -51.08
C ALA A 56 -21.81 14.62 -51.68
N ASP A 57 -22.81 13.80 -51.35
CA ASP A 57 -24.19 13.98 -51.81
C ASP A 57 -24.80 15.27 -51.25
N LEU A 58 -24.60 15.57 -49.97
CA LEU A 58 -25.08 16.82 -49.35
C LEU A 58 -24.43 18.05 -49.99
N ALA A 59 -23.14 17.99 -50.33
CA ALA A 59 -22.46 19.04 -51.06
C ALA A 59 -23.04 19.22 -52.48
N HIS A 60 -23.26 18.12 -53.19
CA HIS A 60 -23.88 18.15 -54.53
C HIS A 60 -25.30 18.72 -54.49
N TYR A 61 -26.15 18.29 -53.55
CA TYR A 61 -27.51 18.81 -53.41
C TYR A 61 -27.52 20.28 -53.01
N ARG A 62 -26.64 20.71 -52.10
CA ARG A 62 -26.47 22.13 -51.77
C ARG A 62 -26.18 22.96 -53.02
N ASP A 63 -25.25 22.49 -53.86
CA ASP A 63 -24.88 23.20 -55.08
C ASP A 63 -26.02 23.19 -56.10
N LEU A 64 -26.67 22.05 -56.32
CA LEU A 64 -27.84 21.94 -57.20
C LEU A 64 -28.97 22.87 -56.76
N PHE A 65 -29.35 22.84 -55.48
CA PHE A 65 -30.41 23.71 -54.95
C PHE A 65 -30.01 25.17 -54.96
N SER A 66 -28.73 25.50 -54.78
CA SER A 66 -28.25 26.89 -54.91
C SER A 66 -28.42 27.40 -56.36
N LYS A 67 -28.08 26.58 -57.36
CA LYS A 67 -28.26 26.87 -58.78
C LYS A 67 -29.73 26.95 -59.16
N LEU A 68 -30.55 26.01 -58.68
CA LEU A 68 -31.99 25.97 -58.92
C LEU A 68 -32.66 27.21 -58.31
N ARG A 69 -32.30 27.57 -57.07
CA ARG A 69 -32.79 28.78 -56.41
C ARG A 69 -32.41 30.03 -57.20
N PHE A 70 -31.15 30.13 -57.66
CA PHE A 70 -30.71 31.25 -58.47
C PHE A 70 -31.51 31.34 -59.78
N SER A 71 -31.61 30.24 -60.52
CA SER A 71 -32.35 30.17 -61.78
C SER A 71 -33.84 30.48 -61.61
N TYR A 72 -34.48 29.99 -60.54
CA TYR A 72 -35.88 30.26 -60.25
C TYR A 72 -36.11 31.74 -59.89
N VAL A 73 -35.29 32.29 -59.00
CA VAL A 73 -35.37 33.72 -58.63
C VAL A 73 -35.13 34.59 -59.85
N GLU A 74 -34.16 34.26 -60.69
CA GLU A 74 -33.88 34.97 -61.94
C GLU A 74 -35.06 34.88 -62.92
N GLN A 75 -35.65 33.70 -63.09
CA GLN A 75 -36.81 33.52 -63.97
C GLN A 75 -38.03 34.30 -63.47
N VAL A 76 -38.38 34.16 -62.19
CA VAL A 76 -39.52 34.87 -61.58
C VAL A 76 -39.33 36.39 -61.63
N THR A 77 -38.10 36.88 -61.43
CA THR A 77 -37.80 38.31 -61.54
C THR A 77 -37.89 38.81 -62.98
N LYS A 78 -37.40 38.05 -63.96
CA LYS A 78 -37.58 38.36 -65.39
C LYS A 78 -39.05 38.38 -65.78
N GLU A 79 -39.82 37.37 -65.42
CA GLU A 79 -41.26 37.30 -65.72
C GLU A 79 -42.02 38.44 -65.05
N ARG A 80 -41.73 38.73 -63.79
CA ARG A 80 -42.34 39.86 -63.07
C ARG A 80 -41.99 41.20 -63.71
N LEU A 81 -40.74 41.40 -64.11
CA LEU A 81 -40.30 42.62 -64.80
C LEU A 81 -41.02 42.78 -66.14
N LEU A 82 -41.06 41.73 -66.95
CA LEU A 82 -41.78 41.77 -68.23
C LEU A 82 -43.26 42.06 -68.02
N ARG A 83 -43.89 41.45 -67.02
CA ARG A 83 -45.30 41.69 -66.68
C ARG A 83 -45.56 43.13 -66.20
N ALA A 84 -44.64 43.71 -65.42
CA ALA A 84 -44.74 45.09 -64.94
C ALA A 84 -44.55 46.14 -66.06
N ILE A 85 -43.69 45.85 -67.05
CA ILE A 85 -43.48 46.73 -68.21
C ILE A 85 -44.61 46.60 -69.24
N THR A 86 -45.21 45.41 -69.36
CA THR A 86 -46.28 45.13 -70.34
C THR A 86 -47.70 45.32 -69.78
N SER A 87 -47.85 45.58 -68.47
CA SER A 87 -49.14 45.97 -67.89
C SER A 87 -49.55 47.35 -68.36
N ASP A 88 -50.86 47.59 -68.51
CA ASP A 88 -51.40 48.89 -68.90
C ASP A 88 -52.31 49.41 -67.76
N PRO A 89 -51.89 50.41 -66.96
CA PRO A 89 -50.64 51.17 -67.04
C PRO A 89 -49.40 50.40 -66.51
N PRO A 90 -48.19 50.75 -66.95
CA PRO A 90 -46.95 50.12 -66.49
C PRO A 90 -46.71 50.41 -65.00
N GLU A 91 -46.42 49.35 -64.24
CA GLU A 91 -46.18 49.44 -62.79
C GLU A 91 -44.71 49.81 -62.54
N PHE A 92 -44.45 51.08 -62.24
CA PHE A 92 -43.14 51.53 -61.78
C PHE A 92 -43.05 51.41 -60.26
N VAL A 93 -41.89 51.00 -59.76
CA VAL A 93 -41.66 50.95 -58.32
C VAL A 93 -41.49 52.37 -57.80
N ASP A 94 -42.41 52.80 -56.94
CA ASP A 94 -42.35 54.11 -56.29
C ASP A 94 -41.10 54.24 -55.42
N SER A 95 -40.43 55.39 -55.53
CA SER A 95 -39.23 55.69 -54.74
C SER A 95 -39.50 55.70 -53.23
N SER A 96 -40.73 56.07 -52.82
CA SER A 96 -41.20 55.99 -51.43
C SER A 96 -41.33 54.54 -50.95
N ALA A 97 -41.97 53.66 -51.73
CA ALA A 97 -42.11 52.24 -51.38
C ALA A 97 -40.75 51.53 -51.27
N ASN A 98 -39.80 51.89 -52.14
CA ASN A 98 -38.42 51.40 -52.04
C ASN A 98 -37.69 51.90 -50.77
N ALA A 99 -37.92 53.15 -50.37
CA ALA A 99 -37.37 53.68 -49.12
C ALA A 99 -37.93 52.94 -47.90
N GLU A 100 -39.24 52.70 -47.84
CA GLU A 100 -39.90 51.94 -46.78
C GLU A 100 -39.40 50.49 -46.69
N LEU A 101 -39.24 49.81 -47.82
CA LEU A 101 -38.65 48.46 -47.86
C LEU A 101 -37.18 48.49 -47.41
N GLY A 102 -36.45 49.54 -47.75
CA GLY A 102 -35.08 49.77 -47.29
C GLY A 102 -34.98 49.90 -45.76
N GLU A 103 -35.94 50.58 -45.13
CA GLU A 103 -36.03 50.69 -43.67
C GLU A 103 -36.37 49.36 -43.01
N LYS A 104 -37.37 48.64 -43.53
CA LYS A 104 -37.73 47.29 -43.04
C LYS A 104 -36.56 46.32 -43.13
N LEU A 105 -35.84 46.32 -44.26
CA LEU A 105 -34.64 45.50 -44.44
C LEU A 105 -33.52 45.84 -43.47
N LYS A 106 -33.38 47.10 -43.04
CA LYS A 106 -32.39 47.48 -42.02
C LYS A 106 -32.76 46.88 -40.66
N VAL A 107 -34.04 46.96 -40.28
CA VAL A 107 -34.56 46.37 -39.04
C VAL A 107 -34.39 44.85 -39.05
N ASP A 108 -34.83 44.18 -40.10
CA ASP A 108 -34.72 42.73 -40.22
C ASP A 108 -33.26 42.25 -40.24
N LYS A 109 -32.37 43.00 -40.88
CA LYS A 109 -30.92 42.69 -40.86
C LYS A 109 -30.32 42.89 -39.47
N ALA A 110 -30.77 43.86 -38.70
CA ALA A 110 -30.31 44.05 -37.33
C ALA A 110 -30.76 42.89 -36.44
N ALA A 111 -32.04 42.52 -36.49
CA ALA A 111 -32.58 41.37 -35.75
C ALA A 111 -31.93 40.04 -36.15
N LEU A 112 -31.60 39.87 -37.43
CA LEU A 112 -30.89 38.67 -37.92
C LEU A 112 -29.43 38.63 -37.48
N LYS A 113 -28.77 39.78 -37.29
CA LYS A 113 -27.41 39.83 -36.72
C LYS A 113 -27.42 39.45 -35.24
N GLU A 114 -28.35 40.02 -34.46
CA GLU A 114 -28.52 39.71 -33.05
C GLU A 114 -28.76 38.21 -32.83
N LYS A 115 -29.71 37.61 -33.56
CA LYS A 115 -29.95 36.15 -33.50
C LYS A 115 -28.74 35.31 -33.91
N LYS A 116 -27.91 35.79 -34.84
CA LYS A 116 -26.68 35.08 -35.23
C LYS A 116 -25.64 35.11 -34.11
N GLU A 117 -25.51 36.24 -33.42
CA GLU A 117 -24.63 36.38 -32.27
C GLU A 117 -25.09 35.49 -31.11
N GLU A 118 -26.39 35.48 -30.81
CA GLU A 118 -26.99 34.56 -29.83
C GLU A 118 -26.72 33.09 -30.16
N LEU A 119 -26.93 32.69 -31.42
CA LEU A 119 -26.65 31.32 -31.87
C LEU A 119 -25.17 30.97 -31.77
N GLN A 120 -24.26 31.90 -32.07
CA GLN A 120 -22.82 31.66 -31.92
C GLN A 120 -22.43 31.45 -30.45
N ILE A 121 -23.01 32.21 -29.53
CA ILE A 121 -22.81 32.03 -28.10
C ILE A 121 -23.32 30.65 -27.67
N LEU A 122 -24.55 30.29 -28.05
CA LEU A 122 -25.16 29.00 -27.70
C LEU A 122 -24.36 27.81 -28.24
N ILE A 123 -23.84 27.90 -29.47
CA ILE A 123 -22.97 26.88 -30.05
C ILE A 123 -21.68 26.75 -29.23
N GLY A 124 -21.08 27.86 -28.83
CA GLY A 124 -19.88 27.85 -27.97
C GLY A 124 -20.14 27.19 -26.61
N GLU A 125 -21.29 27.47 -25.99
CA GLU A 125 -21.70 26.83 -24.73
C GLU A 125 -21.92 25.33 -24.90
N LEU A 126 -22.60 24.91 -25.97
CA LEU A 126 -22.82 23.49 -26.28
C LEU A 126 -21.51 22.75 -26.55
N GLU A 127 -20.56 23.36 -27.25
CA GLU A 127 -19.23 22.77 -27.45
C GLU A 127 -18.47 22.62 -26.12
N ALA A 128 -18.53 23.63 -25.26
CA ALA A 128 -17.87 23.57 -23.95
C ALA A 128 -18.48 22.49 -23.05
N GLN A 129 -19.81 22.40 -23.03
CA GLN A 129 -20.52 21.34 -22.31
C GLN A 129 -20.21 19.96 -22.90
N GLY A 130 -20.19 19.82 -24.23
CA GLY A 130 -19.82 18.59 -24.92
C GLY A 130 -18.41 18.11 -24.56
N ARG A 131 -17.42 19.02 -24.55
CA ARG A 131 -16.04 18.70 -24.12
C ARG A 131 -15.99 18.29 -22.65
N SER A 132 -16.72 18.99 -21.78
CA SER A 132 -16.78 18.64 -20.36
C SER A 132 -17.42 17.27 -20.12
N LEU A 133 -18.51 16.96 -20.82
CA LEU A 133 -19.19 15.67 -20.75
C LEU A 133 -18.31 14.53 -21.25
N ALA A 134 -17.61 14.71 -22.38
CA ALA A 134 -16.65 13.74 -22.88
C ALA A 134 -15.56 13.43 -21.83
N GLY A 135 -14.95 14.47 -21.23
CA GLY A 135 -13.96 14.26 -20.19
C GLY A 135 -14.52 13.59 -18.93
N ARG A 136 -15.78 13.85 -18.54
CA ARG A 136 -16.42 13.13 -17.43
C ARG A 136 -16.69 11.68 -17.77
N TYR A 137 -17.13 11.39 -18.99
CA TYR A 137 -17.37 10.04 -19.46
C TYR A 137 -16.09 9.20 -19.43
N ASP A 138 -14.98 9.74 -19.95
CA ASP A 138 -13.69 9.05 -19.94
C ASP A 138 -13.23 8.71 -18.50
N ASN A 139 -13.40 9.65 -17.57
CA ASN A 139 -13.07 9.43 -16.16
C ASN A 139 -13.94 8.34 -15.52
N ILE A 140 -15.24 8.34 -15.79
CA ILE A 140 -16.16 7.30 -15.29
C ILE A 140 -15.79 5.94 -15.87
N GLN A 141 -15.40 5.89 -17.15
CA GLN A 141 -14.97 4.65 -17.80
C GLN A 141 -13.68 4.09 -17.17
N LEU A 142 -12.70 4.95 -16.87
CA LEU A 142 -11.49 4.55 -16.15
C LEU A 142 -11.81 4.05 -14.74
N GLN A 143 -12.68 4.74 -14.00
CA GLN A 143 -13.10 4.31 -12.66
C GLN A 143 -13.87 2.98 -12.69
N SER A 144 -14.74 2.78 -13.68
CA SER A 144 -15.46 1.51 -13.88
C SER A 144 -14.49 0.36 -14.11
N ALA A 145 -13.50 0.55 -14.98
CA ALA A 145 -12.48 -0.48 -15.24
C ALA A 145 -11.67 -0.83 -13.98
N GLN A 146 -11.36 0.16 -13.14
CA GLN A 146 -10.70 -0.08 -11.85
C GLN A 146 -11.60 -0.86 -10.89
N LEU A 147 -12.89 -0.49 -10.80
CA LEU A 147 -13.87 -1.17 -9.96
C LEU A 147 -14.12 -2.61 -10.42
N GLU A 148 -14.04 -2.89 -11.71
CA GLU A 148 -14.14 -4.26 -12.26
C GLU A 148 -12.93 -5.13 -11.90
N ALA A 149 -11.73 -4.55 -11.74
CA ALA A 149 -10.52 -5.27 -11.37
C ALA A 149 -10.44 -5.59 -9.86
N LEU A 150 -10.96 -4.71 -9.00
CA LEU A 150 -10.85 -4.83 -7.54
C LEU A 150 -11.39 -6.14 -6.94
N PRO A 151 -12.55 -6.70 -7.36
CA PRO A 151 -13.04 -7.96 -6.82
C PRO A 151 -12.06 -9.12 -7.01
N ALA A 152 -11.41 -9.19 -8.17
CA ALA A 152 -10.41 -10.22 -8.45
C ALA A 152 -9.16 -10.04 -7.56
N GLU A 153 -8.71 -8.80 -7.36
CA GLU A 153 -7.60 -8.50 -6.44
C GLU A 153 -7.94 -8.84 -4.98
N ILE A 154 -9.16 -8.53 -4.54
CA ILE A 154 -9.64 -8.87 -3.19
C ILE A 154 -9.70 -10.39 -3.01
N ALA A 155 -10.24 -11.12 -3.99
CA ALA A 155 -10.29 -12.58 -3.94
C ALA A 155 -8.89 -13.19 -3.88
N HIS A 156 -7.95 -12.68 -4.70
CA HIS A 156 -6.55 -13.10 -4.66
C HIS A 156 -5.92 -12.79 -3.29
N LEU A 157 -6.12 -11.60 -2.73
CA LEU A 157 -5.62 -11.26 -1.40
C LEU A 157 -6.21 -12.16 -0.31
N GLN A 158 -7.50 -12.47 -0.36
CA GLN A 158 -8.15 -13.41 0.56
C GLN A 158 -7.55 -14.81 0.45
N GLU A 159 -7.30 -15.30 -0.77
CA GLU A 159 -6.62 -16.58 -0.99
C GLU A 159 -5.21 -16.55 -0.41
N THR A 160 -4.42 -15.49 -0.65
CA THR A 160 -3.08 -15.35 -0.06
C THR A 160 -3.11 -15.32 1.47
N ILE A 161 -4.08 -14.63 2.08
CA ILE A 161 -4.25 -14.62 3.54
C ILE A 161 -4.58 -16.03 4.03
N SER A 162 -5.49 -16.75 3.37
CA SER A 162 -5.88 -18.09 3.75
C SER A 162 -4.73 -19.10 3.63
N THR A 163 -3.90 -18.98 2.60
CA THR A 163 -2.73 -19.84 2.39
C THR A 163 -1.64 -19.55 3.43
N LEU A 164 -1.39 -18.27 3.75
CA LEU A 164 -0.46 -17.88 4.81
C LEU A 164 -0.95 -18.36 6.18
N GLN A 165 -2.25 -18.24 6.47
CA GLN A 165 -2.83 -18.79 7.70
C GLN A 165 -2.70 -20.31 7.78
N ALA A 166 -2.97 -21.02 6.68
CA ALA A 166 -2.81 -22.48 6.63
C ALA A 166 -1.34 -22.91 6.77
N GLN A 167 -0.38 -22.16 6.22
CA GLN A 167 1.05 -22.40 6.42
C GLN A 167 1.50 -22.13 7.86
N GLN A 168 0.78 -21.26 8.58
CA GLN A 168 1.05 -20.96 9.98
C GLN A 168 0.45 -22.01 10.93
N GLU A 169 -0.49 -22.85 10.46
CA GLU A 169 -0.94 -24.04 11.18
C GLU A 169 0.03 -25.21 10.90
N PRO A 170 0.60 -25.88 11.93
CA PRO A 170 0.13 -25.94 13.31
C PRO A 170 0.63 -24.75 14.13
N ALA A 171 -0.29 -24.09 14.85
CA ALA A 171 0.07 -23.24 15.97
C ALA A 171 1.04 -24.05 16.84
N SER A 172 2.30 -23.66 16.85
CA SER A 172 3.31 -24.32 17.65
C SER A 172 2.77 -24.47 19.08
N SER A 173 2.94 -25.62 19.71
CA SER A 173 2.41 -25.88 21.07
C SER A 173 2.84 -24.84 22.12
N ASN A 174 3.83 -24.01 21.80
CA ASN A 174 4.30 -22.90 22.62
C ASN A 174 3.46 -21.64 22.35
N PRO A 175 2.70 -21.13 23.32
CA PRO A 175 1.85 -19.94 23.15
C PRO A 175 2.65 -18.66 22.86
N ALA A 176 3.93 -18.62 23.23
CA ALA A 176 4.83 -17.50 22.95
C ALA A 176 5.19 -17.35 21.46
N LEU A 177 5.05 -18.42 20.67
CA LEU A 177 5.32 -18.43 19.23
C LEU A 177 4.06 -18.19 18.38
N ALA A 178 2.90 -18.10 19.03
CA ALA A 178 1.60 -17.77 18.42
C ALA A 178 1.17 -16.32 18.72
N LEU A 179 2.10 -15.47 19.14
CA LEU A 179 1.84 -14.08 19.47
C LEU A 179 1.74 -13.21 18.20
N PRO A 180 0.91 -12.15 18.19
CA PRO A 180 0.92 -11.17 17.11
C PRO A 180 2.21 -10.36 17.13
N LEU A 181 2.50 -9.68 16.01
CA LEU A 181 3.79 -9.03 15.75
C LEU A 181 4.25 -8.10 16.89
N GLN A 182 3.36 -7.26 17.42
CA GLN A 182 3.75 -6.31 18.47
C GLN A 182 4.19 -7.02 19.77
N PRO A 183 3.39 -7.92 20.37
CA PRO A 183 3.85 -8.72 21.51
C PRO A 183 5.09 -9.59 21.23
N THR A 184 5.32 -10.04 19.99
CA THR A 184 6.58 -10.76 19.66
C THR A 184 7.79 -9.85 19.73
N LEU A 185 7.67 -8.59 19.29
CA LEU A 185 8.76 -7.61 19.36
C LEU A 185 9.06 -7.23 20.81
N ASP A 186 8.03 -7.04 21.62
CA ASP A 186 8.19 -6.76 23.06
C ASP A 186 8.88 -7.93 23.77
N LEU A 187 8.42 -9.16 23.53
CA LEU A 187 9.04 -10.36 24.10
C LEU A 187 10.49 -10.50 23.64
N LEU A 188 10.78 -10.21 22.37
CA LEU A 188 12.14 -10.27 21.83
C LEU A 188 13.05 -9.26 22.55
N ALA A 189 12.59 -8.02 22.72
CA ALA A 189 13.33 -6.99 23.45
C ALA A 189 13.60 -7.39 24.92
N ASP A 190 12.60 -7.96 25.61
CA ASP A 190 12.78 -8.48 26.97
C ASP A 190 13.82 -9.59 27.03
N ARG A 191 13.83 -10.49 26.05
CA ARG A 191 14.82 -11.60 25.98
C ARG A 191 16.21 -11.10 25.65
N GLU A 192 16.35 -10.11 24.76
CA GLU A 192 17.63 -9.47 24.47
C GLU A 192 18.21 -8.77 25.70
N GLN A 193 17.36 -8.08 26.48
CA GLN A 193 17.79 -7.46 27.72
C GLN A 193 18.23 -8.51 28.75
N GLN A 194 17.47 -9.60 28.91
CA GLN A 194 17.87 -10.71 29.79
C GLN A 194 19.20 -11.34 29.37
N LEU A 195 19.42 -11.53 28.06
CA LEU A 195 20.69 -12.05 27.55
C LEU A 195 21.85 -11.09 27.85
N PHE A 196 21.65 -9.79 27.65
CA PHE A 196 22.65 -8.78 27.98
C PHE A 196 22.99 -8.78 29.48
N ASP A 197 21.98 -8.85 30.35
CA ASP A 197 22.18 -8.91 31.80
C ASP A 197 22.94 -10.19 32.22
N MET A 198 22.60 -11.34 31.62
CA MET A 198 23.30 -12.60 31.86
C MET A 198 24.75 -12.54 31.37
N ASP A 199 25.01 -12.00 30.18
CA ASP A 199 26.36 -11.83 29.65
C ASP A 199 27.19 -10.90 30.53
N HIS A 200 26.59 -9.82 31.04
CA HIS A 200 27.24 -8.94 32.01
C HIS A 200 27.59 -9.69 33.31
N GLN A 201 26.67 -10.48 33.87
CA GLN A 201 26.94 -11.30 35.04
C GLN A 201 28.04 -12.33 34.79
N ILE A 202 28.04 -12.98 33.63
CA ILE A 202 29.10 -13.92 33.22
C ILE A 202 30.45 -13.18 33.15
N ALA A 203 30.49 -11.98 32.58
CA ALA A 203 31.71 -11.18 32.50
C ALA A 203 32.25 -10.81 33.89
N LEU A 204 31.38 -10.36 34.80
CA LEU A 204 31.75 -10.05 36.19
C LEU A 204 32.29 -11.29 36.93
N LEU A 205 31.61 -12.42 36.81
CA LEU A 205 32.05 -13.68 37.44
C LEU A 205 33.39 -14.14 36.86
N ARG A 206 33.57 -14.07 35.54
CA ARG A 206 34.85 -14.39 34.87
C ARG A 206 35.98 -13.49 35.36
N ALA A 207 35.71 -12.21 35.61
CA ALA A 207 36.69 -11.27 36.16
C ALA A 207 37.01 -11.54 37.65
N ALA A 208 36.06 -12.07 38.42
CA ALA A 208 36.23 -12.40 39.84
C ALA A 208 36.93 -13.77 40.09
N ILE A 209 36.86 -14.71 39.15
CA ILE A 209 37.55 -16.01 39.25
C ILE A 209 39.06 -15.88 39.54
N PRO A 210 39.86 -15.08 38.81
CA PRO A 210 41.29 -14.99 39.06
C PRO A 210 41.61 -14.40 40.44
N THR A 211 40.87 -13.39 40.91
CA THR A 211 41.12 -12.82 42.24
C THR A 211 40.82 -13.82 43.35
N LYS A 212 39.69 -14.54 43.25
CA LYS A 212 39.37 -15.64 44.18
C LYS A 212 40.37 -16.78 44.11
N ARG A 213 40.90 -17.09 42.94
CA ARG A 213 41.96 -18.09 42.79
C ARG A 213 43.24 -17.66 43.51
N ASN A 214 43.65 -16.41 43.36
CA ASN A 214 44.82 -15.85 44.05
C ASN A 214 44.60 -15.80 45.57
N GLU A 215 43.41 -15.43 46.05
CA GLU A 215 43.05 -15.48 47.48
C GLU A 215 43.19 -16.91 48.04
N VAL A 216 42.69 -17.91 47.31
CA VAL A 216 42.82 -19.33 47.71
C VAL A 216 44.28 -19.79 47.71
N GLU A 217 45.08 -19.37 46.73
CA GLU A 217 46.52 -19.67 46.68
C GLU A 217 47.26 -19.02 47.87
N SER A 218 47.00 -17.74 48.17
CA SER A 218 47.55 -17.05 49.34
C SER A 218 47.20 -17.74 50.66
N LEU A 219 45.93 -18.14 50.84
CA LEU A 219 45.50 -18.85 52.04
C LEU A 219 46.14 -20.24 52.17
N LYS A 220 46.40 -20.93 51.05
CA LYS A 220 47.15 -22.20 51.06
C LYS A 220 48.60 -21.98 51.49
N ASP A 221 49.23 -20.92 50.99
CA ASP A 221 50.60 -20.55 51.36
C ASP A 221 50.71 -20.15 52.83
N GLU A 222 49.72 -19.46 53.39
CA GLU A 222 49.64 -19.13 54.82
C GLU A 222 49.37 -20.36 55.71
N LEU A 223 48.59 -21.32 55.20
CA LEU A 223 48.23 -22.53 55.92
C LEU A 223 49.39 -23.55 55.98
N ALA A 224 50.27 -23.58 54.98
CA ALA A 224 51.45 -24.45 54.94
C ALA A 224 52.40 -24.30 56.16
N PRO A 225 52.84 -23.10 56.58
CA PRO A 225 53.67 -22.95 57.77
C PRO A 225 52.91 -23.24 59.06
N LEU A 226 51.60 -22.99 59.13
CA LEU A 226 50.77 -23.35 60.28
C LEU A 226 50.65 -24.87 60.42
N GLN A 227 50.48 -25.60 59.31
CA GLN A 227 50.51 -27.06 59.29
C GLN A 227 51.88 -27.59 59.72
N MET A 228 52.99 -27.00 59.23
CA MET A 228 54.33 -27.36 59.68
C MET A 228 54.52 -27.13 61.18
N ARG A 229 54.04 -25.99 61.72
CA ARG A 229 54.07 -25.70 63.17
C ARG A 229 53.24 -26.71 63.94
N LYS A 230 52.04 -27.07 63.46
CA LYS A 230 51.20 -28.11 64.06
C LYS A 230 51.92 -29.46 64.05
N MET A 231 52.53 -29.87 62.94
CA MET A 231 53.28 -31.12 62.84
C MET A 231 54.46 -31.15 63.81
N ARG A 232 55.23 -30.06 63.91
CA ARG A 232 56.32 -29.91 64.90
C ARG A 232 55.80 -29.99 66.33
N ALA A 233 54.75 -29.25 66.67
CA ALA A 233 54.14 -29.29 68.00
C ALA A 233 53.59 -30.68 68.36
N VAL A 234 53.02 -31.40 67.39
CA VAL A 234 52.57 -32.79 67.57
C VAL A 234 53.75 -33.74 67.77
N GLN A 235 54.83 -33.58 67.01
CA GLN A 235 56.07 -34.35 67.19
C GLN A 235 56.70 -34.07 68.56
N GLU A 236 56.83 -32.81 68.96
CA GLU A 236 57.30 -32.39 70.28
C GLU A 236 56.43 -32.99 71.40
N ALA A 237 55.11 -32.95 71.26
CA ALA A 237 54.19 -33.56 72.22
C ALA A 237 54.31 -35.10 72.26
N GLN A 238 54.49 -35.76 71.10
CA GLN A 238 54.73 -37.21 71.03
C GLN A 238 56.08 -37.59 71.63
N GLU A 239 57.13 -36.83 71.38
CA GLU A 239 58.44 -37.03 71.99
C GLU A 239 58.42 -36.76 73.50
N ALA A 240 57.71 -35.71 73.96
CA ALA A 240 57.50 -35.48 75.39
C ALA A 240 56.72 -36.63 76.03
N ARG A 241 55.74 -37.19 75.33
CA ARG A 241 55.01 -38.40 75.77
C ARG A 241 55.92 -39.64 75.78
N ARG A 242 56.78 -39.83 74.77
CA ARG A 242 57.78 -40.90 74.73
C ARG A 242 58.81 -40.74 75.85
N ARG A 243 59.37 -39.54 76.08
CA ARG A 243 60.26 -39.25 77.23
C ARG A 243 59.59 -39.51 78.59
N ARG A 244 58.27 -39.33 78.70
CA ARG A 244 57.49 -39.71 79.90
C ARG A 244 57.25 -41.23 79.99
N GLN A 245 57.18 -41.95 78.88
CA GLN A 245 56.95 -43.41 78.85
C GLN A 245 58.26 -44.21 78.95
N ASP A 246 59.35 -43.70 78.39
CA ASP A 246 60.70 -44.28 78.38
C ASP A 246 61.52 -43.87 79.63
N GLY A 247 60.90 -43.26 80.64
CA GLY A 247 61.52 -43.05 81.96
C GLY A 247 62.62 -41.98 82.02
N GLY A 248 62.42 -40.81 81.38
CA GLY A 248 63.40 -39.72 81.36
C GLY A 248 62.81 -38.37 81.77
N GLY A 249 62.03 -38.33 82.85
CA GLY A 249 61.50 -37.09 83.42
C GLY A 249 62.38 -36.56 84.55
N ILE A 250 62.34 -35.24 84.80
CA ILE A 250 63.03 -34.49 85.87
C ILE A 250 62.99 -35.17 87.27
N GLY A 251 62.05 -36.09 87.51
CA GLY A 251 62.01 -36.94 88.70
C GLY A 251 63.21 -37.89 88.84
N ASP A 252 63.75 -38.44 87.74
CA ASP A 252 64.86 -39.41 87.82
C ASP A 252 66.22 -38.74 88.11
N GLU A 253 66.50 -37.56 87.57
CA GLU A 253 67.69 -36.80 87.99
C GLU A 253 67.62 -36.38 89.47
N LEU A 254 66.42 -36.13 89.99
CA LEU A 254 66.17 -35.85 91.40
C LEU A 254 66.29 -37.13 92.25
N GLU A 255 65.85 -38.29 91.75
CA GLU A 255 66.02 -39.57 92.43
C GLU A 255 67.46 -40.08 92.40
N GLU A 256 68.22 -39.88 91.32
CA GLU A 256 69.65 -40.21 91.24
C GLU A 256 70.46 -39.32 92.18
N ARG A 257 70.20 -38.00 92.21
CA ARG A 257 70.79 -37.10 93.22
C ARG A 257 70.36 -37.49 94.64
N GLY A 258 69.10 -37.88 94.84
CA GLY A 258 68.60 -38.36 96.13
C GLY A 258 69.25 -39.68 96.57
N ARG A 259 69.49 -40.63 95.65
CA ARG A 259 70.20 -41.89 95.90
C ARG A 259 71.67 -41.66 96.17
N TRP A 260 72.32 -40.75 95.44
CA TRP A 260 73.70 -40.36 95.70
C TRP A 260 73.84 -39.71 97.07
N LEU A 261 72.98 -38.74 97.42
CA LEU A 261 72.97 -38.10 98.73
C LEU A 261 72.69 -39.10 99.86
N ARG A 262 71.75 -40.03 99.70
CA ARG A 262 71.51 -41.12 100.66
C ARG A 262 72.69 -42.09 100.75
N GLY A 263 73.39 -42.36 99.64
CA GLY A 263 74.59 -43.19 99.61
C GLY A 263 75.75 -42.55 100.38
N VAL A 264 75.96 -41.23 100.19
CA VAL A 264 76.92 -40.43 100.96
C VAL A 264 76.53 -40.39 102.44
N GLU A 265 75.25 -40.20 102.76
CA GLU A 265 74.73 -40.22 104.13
C GLU A 265 74.92 -41.61 104.79
N LYS A 266 74.69 -42.70 104.06
CA LYS A 266 74.92 -44.07 104.55
C LYS A 266 76.40 -44.35 104.77
N GLY A 267 77.26 -43.90 103.84
CA GLY A 267 78.73 -44.00 103.97
C GLY A 267 79.25 -43.23 105.18
N LEU A 268 78.74 -42.01 105.41
CA LEU A 268 79.06 -41.21 106.59
C LEU A 268 78.56 -41.85 107.89
N ARG A 269 77.34 -42.45 107.89
CA ARG A 269 76.84 -43.20 109.06
C ARG A 269 77.68 -44.45 109.37
N THR A 270 78.13 -45.18 108.35
CA THR A 270 79.01 -46.37 108.56
C THR A 270 80.42 -46.00 109.02
N MET A 271 80.88 -44.76 108.82
CA MET A 271 82.14 -44.26 109.39
C MET A 271 81.99 -43.69 110.80
N LEU A 272 80.76 -43.59 111.32
CA LEU A 272 80.45 -43.08 112.67
C LEU A 272 79.92 -44.16 113.63
N GLU A 273 79.75 -45.41 113.16
CA GLU A 273 79.44 -46.58 113.98
C GLU A 273 80.57 -47.63 113.87
N VAL A 274 81.74 -47.24 114.39
CA VAL A 274 82.78 -47.95 115.18
C VAL A 274 83.90 -46.94 115.41
#